data_AF-A0A2E5SGK5-F1
#
_entry.id   AF-A0A2E5SGK5-F1
#
_cell.length_a   1.000
_cell.length_b   1.000
_cell.length_c   1.000
_cell.angle_alpha   90.00
_cell.angle_beta   90.00
_cell.angle_gamma   90.00
#
_symmetry.space_group_name_H-M   'P 1'
#
loop_
_entity.id
_entity.type
_entity.pdbx_description
1 polymer ?
#
loop_
_entity_poly.entity_id
_entity_poly.type
_entity_poly.pdbx_seq_one_letter_code
_entity_poly.pdbx_strand_id
1 'polypeptide(L)'
;MELSPGAGIIYQDPQFINVEQFNFNLLETSPCINSGNPQQNLDYDGSISDIGANPFINESCNNSGDLNNDGNTNVLDIVELVNCILFNNECTLCFDINNDQEYNILDILNIVNIIIE
;
A
#
# COMPACT_ATOMS: atom_id res chain seq x y z
N MET A 1 -5.53 -27.47 24.89
CA MET A 1 -5.96 -26.24 25.56
C MET A 1 -6.40 -25.31 24.45
N GLU A 2 -7.70 -25.18 24.21
CA GLU A 2 -8.16 -24.18 23.26
C GLU A 2 -7.99 -22.80 23.90
N LEU A 3 -7.27 -21.93 23.20
CA LEU A 3 -7.18 -20.53 23.59
C LEU A 3 -8.58 -19.94 23.46
N SER A 4 -9.14 -19.46 24.56
CA SER A 4 -10.41 -18.74 24.54
C SER A 4 -10.24 -17.45 23.71
N PRO A 5 -11.25 -17.01 22.95
CA PRO A 5 -11.21 -15.72 22.28
C PRO A 5 -10.80 -14.61 23.26
N GLY A 6 -9.83 -13.78 22.88
CA GLY A 6 -9.24 -12.76 23.74
C GLY A 6 -8.54 -11.67 22.94
N ALA A 7 -8.22 -10.55 23.58
CA ALA A 7 -7.52 -9.44 22.94
C ALA A 7 -6.13 -9.89 22.45
N GLY A 8 -5.84 -9.65 21.17
CA GLY A 8 -4.56 -10.02 20.54
C GLY A 8 -4.49 -11.46 20.02
N ILE A 9 -5.61 -12.19 19.97
CA ILE A 9 -5.67 -13.54 19.37
C ILE A 9 -6.68 -13.53 18.22
N ILE A 10 -6.24 -13.92 17.03
CA ILE A 10 -7.16 -14.23 15.92
C ILE A 10 -7.80 -15.59 16.19
N TYR A 11 -9.13 -15.61 16.21
CA TYR A 11 -9.95 -16.82 16.31
C TYR A 11 -10.89 -17.00 15.11
N GLN A 12 -10.99 -15.98 14.25
CA GLN A 12 -11.81 -16.00 13.04
C GLN A 12 -10.99 -16.55 11.87
N ASP A 13 -11.67 -17.04 10.84
CA ASP A 13 -11.03 -17.45 9.59
C ASP A 13 -10.23 -16.27 8.99
N PRO A 14 -8.93 -16.42 8.70
CA PRO A 14 -8.11 -15.39 8.04
C PRO A 14 -8.59 -14.98 6.65
N GLN A 15 -9.45 -15.76 5.99
CA GLN A 15 -10.01 -15.45 4.67
C GLN A 15 -8.93 -15.26 3.58
N PHE A 16 -8.10 -16.28 3.36
CA PHE A 16 -7.18 -16.31 2.21
C PHE A 16 -7.91 -16.50 0.88
N ILE A 17 -7.38 -15.92 -0.20
CA ILE A 17 -7.99 -16.01 -1.54
C ILE A 17 -8.08 -17.47 -2.03
N ASN A 18 -6.99 -18.25 -1.97
CA ASN A 18 -7.02 -19.65 -2.38
C ASN A 18 -5.91 -20.48 -1.75
N VAL A 19 -6.24 -21.18 -0.65
CA VAL A 19 -5.30 -22.04 0.09
C VAL A 19 -4.82 -23.24 -0.73
N GLU A 20 -5.68 -23.84 -1.56
CA GLU A 20 -5.35 -25.02 -2.39
C GLU A 20 -4.33 -24.70 -3.49
N GLN A 21 -4.26 -23.43 -3.90
CA GLN A 21 -3.30 -22.92 -4.89
C GLN A 21 -2.14 -22.16 -4.25
N PHE A 22 -2.00 -22.19 -2.92
CA PHE A 22 -0.99 -21.43 -2.17
C PHE A 22 -1.07 -19.91 -2.37
N ASN A 23 -2.25 -19.38 -2.71
CA ASN A 23 -2.51 -17.94 -2.74
C ASN A 23 -2.99 -17.49 -1.35
N PHE A 24 -2.02 -17.06 -0.54
CA PHE A 24 -2.22 -16.59 0.84
C PHE A 24 -2.41 -15.08 0.94
N ASN A 25 -2.76 -14.39 -0.15
CA ASN A 25 -3.25 -13.02 -0.08
C ASN A 25 -4.60 -13.01 0.66
N LEU A 26 -4.89 -11.93 1.38
CA LEU A 26 -6.13 -11.75 2.13
C LEU A 26 -7.27 -11.30 1.21
N LEU A 27 -8.49 -11.75 1.49
CA LEU A 27 -9.70 -11.15 0.95
C LEU A 27 -9.95 -9.79 1.62
N GLU A 28 -10.61 -8.86 0.92
CA GLU A 28 -10.94 -7.51 1.44
C GLU A 28 -11.74 -7.51 2.74
N THR A 29 -12.45 -8.60 3.03
CA THR A 29 -13.26 -8.78 4.25
C THR A 29 -12.50 -9.41 5.42
N SER A 30 -11.20 -9.69 5.24
CA SER A 30 -10.42 -10.48 6.18
C SER A 30 -10.32 -9.80 7.55
N PRO A 31 -10.51 -10.55 8.67
CA PRO A 31 -10.29 -10.03 10.01
C PRO A 31 -8.81 -9.82 10.35
N CYS A 32 -7.90 -10.23 9.46
CA CYS A 32 -6.46 -10.01 9.63
C CYS A 32 -6.01 -8.61 9.20
N ILE A 33 -6.84 -7.92 8.40
CA ILE A 33 -6.54 -6.59 7.89
C ILE A 33 -6.53 -5.60 9.06
N ASN A 34 -5.52 -4.72 9.11
CA ASN A 34 -5.32 -3.69 10.12
C ASN A 34 -5.28 -4.19 11.58
N SER A 35 -5.00 -5.49 11.77
CA SER A 35 -5.19 -6.18 13.06
C SER A 35 -3.89 -6.66 13.71
N GLY A 36 -2.74 -6.32 13.13
CA GLY A 36 -1.43 -6.59 13.68
C GLY A 36 -1.07 -5.64 14.83
N ASN A 37 0.23 -5.49 15.09
CA ASN A 37 0.70 -4.73 16.24
C ASN A 37 0.70 -3.21 15.95
N PRO A 38 -0.15 -2.40 16.62
CA PRO A 38 -0.23 -0.96 16.37
C PRO A 38 1.00 -0.18 16.86
N GLN A 39 1.91 -0.83 17.60
CA GLN A 39 3.16 -0.23 18.08
C GLN A 39 4.37 -0.58 17.19
N GLN A 40 4.18 -1.34 16.11
CA GLN A 40 5.21 -1.66 15.13
C GLN A 40 5.09 -0.77 13.89
N ASN A 41 5.94 -1.05 12.88
CA ASN A 41 5.88 -0.37 11.59
C ASN A 41 4.48 -0.54 10.98
N LEU A 42 4.06 0.47 10.23
CA LEU A 42 2.83 0.45 9.44
C LEU A 42 3.07 -0.35 8.16
N ASP A 43 1.98 -0.81 7.54
CA ASP A 43 2.05 -1.34 6.18
C ASP A 43 2.35 -0.22 5.19
N TYR A 44 2.70 -0.59 3.95
CA TYR A 44 3.16 0.37 2.95
C TYR A 44 2.10 1.43 2.57
N ASP A 45 0.81 1.15 2.81
CA ASP A 45 -0.30 2.09 2.65
C ASP A 45 -0.53 2.99 3.88
N GLY A 46 0.38 2.95 4.86
CA GLY A 46 0.28 3.71 6.10
C GLY A 46 -0.75 3.16 7.09
N SER A 47 -1.36 2.01 6.80
CA SER A 47 -2.34 1.37 7.67
C SER A 47 -1.65 0.54 8.78
N ILE A 48 -2.40 0.13 9.81
CA ILE A 48 -1.82 -0.72 10.87
C ILE A 48 -1.42 -2.03 10.22
N SER A 49 -0.24 -2.57 10.54
CA SER A 49 0.18 -3.80 9.89
C SER A 49 -0.85 -4.93 9.97
N ASP A 50 -1.00 -5.65 8.87
CA ASP A 50 -1.84 -6.83 8.79
C ASP A 50 -1.23 -8.04 9.51
N ILE A 51 -2.09 -8.99 9.89
CA ILE A 51 -1.62 -10.30 10.34
C ILE A 51 -1.46 -11.23 9.14
N GLY A 52 -0.22 -11.46 8.72
CA GLY A 52 0.11 -12.33 7.61
C GLY A 52 1.49 -12.04 7.04
N ALA A 53 1.85 -12.73 5.96
CA ALA A 53 3.09 -12.45 5.23
C ALA A 53 2.89 -11.40 4.11
N ASN A 54 1.67 -11.31 3.57
CA ASN A 54 1.32 -10.43 2.47
C ASN A 54 0.30 -9.39 2.98
N PRO A 55 0.68 -8.10 3.10
CA PRO A 55 -0.23 -7.06 3.53
C PRO A 55 -1.30 -6.79 2.45
N PHE A 56 -2.50 -6.49 2.90
CA PHE A 56 -3.59 -5.98 2.10
C PHE A 56 -3.45 -4.46 1.99
N ILE A 57 -3.19 -4.01 0.77
CA ILE A 57 -2.97 -2.60 0.47
C ILE A 57 -4.32 -1.95 0.15
N ASN A 58 -4.77 -1.03 1.02
CA ASN A 58 -6.05 -0.33 0.86
C ASN A 58 -5.98 0.77 -0.22
N GLU A 59 -4.78 1.25 -0.55
CA GLU A 59 -4.58 2.27 -1.58
C GLU A 59 -4.57 1.64 -2.98
N SER A 60 -5.70 1.79 -3.69
CA SER A 60 -5.74 1.60 -5.13
C SER A 60 -5.20 2.85 -5.82
N CYS A 61 -4.00 2.76 -6.41
CA CYS A 61 -3.46 3.83 -7.25
C CYS A 61 -4.25 3.92 -8.55
N ASN A 62 -5.34 4.69 -8.51
CA ASN A 62 -6.41 4.62 -9.50
C ASN A 62 -6.04 5.22 -10.86
N ASN A 63 -4.91 5.90 -10.99
CA ASN A 63 -4.34 6.33 -12.25
C ASN A 63 -2.82 6.38 -12.09
N SER A 64 -2.09 5.76 -13.01
CA SER A 64 -0.63 5.85 -13.02
C SER A 64 -0.24 7.32 -13.27
N GLY A 65 0.30 7.99 -12.25
CA GLY A 65 0.87 9.34 -12.37
C GLY A 65 -0.04 10.53 -12.01
N ASP A 66 -1.32 10.35 -11.67
CA ASP A 66 -2.18 11.42 -11.09
C ASP A 66 -2.05 11.36 -9.56
N LEU A 67 -1.06 12.07 -9.03
CA LEU A 67 -0.64 12.02 -7.62
C LEU A 67 -1.39 13.02 -6.76
N ASN A 68 -1.90 14.11 -7.34
CA ASN A 68 -2.73 15.08 -6.62
C ASN A 68 -4.25 14.79 -6.73
N ASN A 69 -4.63 13.73 -7.46
CA ASN A 69 -6.01 13.30 -7.70
C ASN A 69 -6.89 14.39 -8.35
N ASP A 70 -6.31 15.23 -9.21
CA ASP A 70 -7.04 16.25 -9.96
C ASP A 70 -7.64 15.74 -11.29
N GLY A 71 -7.34 14.49 -11.63
CA GLY A 71 -7.81 13.82 -12.85
C GLY A 71 -6.93 14.05 -14.07
N ASN A 72 -5.82 14.79 -13.96
CA ASN A 72 -4.88 15.04 -15.05
C ASN A 72 -3.44 14.77 -14.60
N THR A 73 -2.75 13.85 -15.29
CA THR A 73 -1.31 13.66 -15.10
C THR A 73 -0.52 14.78 -15.77
N ASN A 74 0.13 15.63 -14.98
CA ASN A 74 0.88 16.79 -15.43
C ASN A 74 2.06 17.14 -14.48
N VAL A 75 2.68 18.30 -14.69
CA VAL A 75 3.86 18.71 -13.89
C VAL A 75 3.53 18.91 -12.41
N LEU A 76 2.28 19.15 -12.05
CA LEU A 76 1.87 19.27 -10.65
C LEU A 76 2.02 17.94 -9.90
N ASP A 77 1.77 16.80 -10.54
CA ASP A 77 1.99 15.48 -9.94
C ASP A 77 3.48 15.22 -9.66
N ILE A 78 4.35 15.64 -10.57
CA ILE A 78 5.80 15.57 -10.37
C ILE A 78 6.22 16.42 -9.16
N VAL A 79 5.59 17.59 -8.96
CA VAL A 79 5.90 18.44 -7.80
C VAL A 79 5.54 17.72 -6.49
N GLU A 80 4.41 17.01 -6.43
CA GLU A 80 4.05 16.19 -5.27
C GLU A 80 5.11 15.12 -4.98
N LEU A 81 5.53 14.37 -6.02
CA LEU A 81 6.57 13.36 -5.89
C LEU A 81 7.93 13.95 -5.45
N VAL A 82 8.34 15.10 -6.00
CA VAL A 82 9.57 15.79 -5.59
C VAL A 82 9.50 16.24 -4.12
N ASN A 83 8.34 16.72 -3.65
CA ASN A 83 8.16 17.09 -2.25
C ASN A 83 8.31 15.88 -1.32
N CYS A 84 7.77 14.72 -1.72
CA CYS A 84 8.01 13.47 -1.01
C CYS A 84 9.51 13.10 -0.99
N ILE A 85 10.19 13.09 -2.13
CA ILE A 85 11.61 12.70 -2.23
C ILE A 85 12.51 13.61 -1.40
N LEU A 86 12.27 14.92 -1.42
CA LEU A 86 13.15 15.91 -0.76
C LEU A 86 12.85 16.08 0.73
N PHE A 87 11.58 15.97 1.13
CA PHE A 87 11.13 16.34 2.48
C PHE A 87 10.51 15.18 3.26
N ASN A 88 10.36 14.00 2.64
CA ASN A 88 9.64 12.86 3.20
C ASN A 88 8.24 13.26 3.70
N ASN A 89 7.56 14.07 2.89
CA ASN A 89 6.30 14.71 3.24
C ASN A 89 5.15 14.11 2.43
N GLU A 90 4.13 13.60 3.12
CA GLU A 90 2.89 13.07 2.53
C GLU A 90 3.13 12.06 1.39
N CYS A 91 4.19 11.25 1.51
CA CYS A 91 4.48 10.17 0.57
C CYS A 91 3.40 9.08 0.69
N THR A 92 2.73 8.76 -0.41
CA THR A 92 1.82 7.61 -0.55
C THR A 92 2.50 6.50 -1.35
N LEU A 93 2.02 5.26 -1.22
CA LEU A 93 2.44 4.14 -2.05
C LEU A 93 2.37 4.47 -3.55
N CYS A 94 1.41 5.30 -3.96
CA CYS A 94 1.24 5.66 -5.37
C CYS A 94 2.37 6.49 -5.96
N PHE A 95 3.32 6.93 -5.13
CA PHE A 95 4.50 7.67 -5.56
C PHE A 95 5.61 6.75 -6.08
N ASP A 96 5.56 5.45 -5.76
CA ASP A 96 6.41 4.41 -6.35
C ASP A 96 5.79 3.93 -7.67
N ILE A 97 6.18 4.57 -8.77
CA ILE A 97 5.57 4.38 -10.08
C ILE A 97 6.11 3.13 -10.76
N ASN A 98 7.38 2.75 -10.49
CA ASN A 98 7.96 1.52 -11.05
C ASN A 98 7.81 0.29 -10.13
N ASN A 99 7.24 0.45 -8.94
CA ASN A 99 7.07 -0.58 -7.92
C ASN A 99 8.40 -1.21 -7.45
N ASP A 100 9.46 -0.39 -7.35
CA ASP A 100 10.79 -0.83 -6.88
C ASP A 100 11.02 -0.60 -5.38
N GLN A 101 10.03 -0.06 -4.67
CA GLN A 101 10.02 0.28 -3.25
C GLN A 101 10.92 1.47 -2.86
N GLU A 102 11.42 2.23 -3.82
CA GLU A 102 12.22 3.42 -3.58
C GLU A 102 11.65 4.64 -4.32
N TYR A 103 11.18 5.65 -3.58
CA TYR A 103 10.79 6.93 -4.18
C TYR A 103 12.02 7.70 -4.69
N ASN A 104 12.23 7.73 -6.00
CA ASN A 104 13.42 8.33 -6.59
C ASN A 104 13.18 8.95 -7.99
N ILE A 105 14.27 9.32 -8.67
CA ILE A 105 14.19 9.99 -9.97
C ILE A 105 13.60 9.08 -11.07
N LEU A 106 13.66 7.75 -10.92
CA LEU A 106 13.08 6.80 -11.85
C LEU A 106 11.56 6.88 -11.85
N ASP A 107 10.92 7.11 -10.70
CA ASP A 107 9.48 7.34 -10.61
C ASP A 107 9.06 8.61 -11.34
N ILE A 108 9.83 9.69 -11.16
CA ILE A 108 9.61 10.95 -11.87
C ILE A 108 9.71 10.73 -13.38
N LEU A 109 10.70 9.96 -13.85
CA LEU A 109 10.86 9.67 -15.28
C LEU A 109 9.66 8.92 -15.85
N ASN A 110 9.03 8.03 -15.09
CA ASN A 110 7.82 7.35 -15.53
C ASN A 110 6.64 8.31 -15.70
N ILE A 111 6.45 9.25 -14.77
CA ILE A 111 5.41 10.28 -14.90
C ILE A 111 5.72 11.21 -16.09
N VAL A 112 6.97 11.61 -16.28
CA VAL A 112 7.38 12.40 -17.45
C VAL A 112 7.04 11.68 -18.75
N ASN A 113 7.29 10.36 -18.83
CA ASN A 113 6.94 9.57 -20.01
C ASN A 113 5.42 9.56 -20.27
N ILE A 114 4.60 9.48 -19.21
CA ILE A 114 3.14 9.56 -19.33
C ILE A 114 2.68 10.93 -19.85
N ILE A 115 3.33 12.03 -19.43
CA ILE A 115 2.97 13.39 -19.85
C ILE A 115 3.29 13.66 -21.33
N ILE A 116 4.34 13.05 -21.87
CA ILE A 116 4.84 13.32 -23.23
C ILE A 116 4.29 12.38 -24.31
N GLU A 117 3.59 11.32 -23.92
CA GLU A 117 2.84 10.42 -24.83
C GLU A 117 1.57 11.08 -25.38
#